data_AF-A0A2G9Z389-F1
#
_entry.id   AF-A0A2G9Z389-F1
#
_cell.length_a   1.000
_cell.length_b   1.000
_cell.length_c   1.000
_cell.angle_alpha   90.00
_cell.angle_beta   90.00
_cell.angle_gamma   90.00
#
_symmetry.space_group_name_H-M   'P 1'
#
loop_
_entity.id
_entity.type
_entity.pdbx_description
1 polymer ?
#
loop_
_entity_poly.entity_id
_entity_poly.type
_entity_poly.pdbx_seq_one_letter_code
_entity_poly.pdbx_strand_id
1 'polypeptide(L)'
;MGFSKKFYRYNVTEQTYAELPELLDTPWVGASMETDGSDIFVLRGNTSTDFWKYDVSEQSWNNLSATLGNISTGGNLVNGQNGYLYLLRGGNTNYFDRYNQTTRAWDTSPSDLPTTGCT
;
A
#
# COMPACT_ATOMS: atom_id res chain seq x y z
N MET A 1 1.94 14.12 -19.22
CA MET A 1 2.79 13.69 -18.08
C MET A 1 1.89 12.89 -17.15
N GLY A 2 2.14 11.58 -17.05
CA GLY A 2 1.07 10.60 -16.87
C GLY A 2 1.05 9.96 -15.50
N PHE A 3 0.30 10.56 -14.57
CA PHE A 3 -0.25 9.84 -13.45
C PHE A 3 -1.71 9.51 -13.80
N SER A 4 -2.15 8.30 -13.50
CA SER A 4 -3.46 7.81 -13.91
C SER A 4 -4.08 6.99 -12.81
N LYS A 5 -5.41 7.06 -12.70
CA LYS A 5 -6.20 6.17 -11.84
C LYS A 5 -6.48 4.81 -12.51
N LYS A 6 -6.11 4.65 -13.78
CA LYS A 6 -6.39 3.42 -14.53
C LYS A 6 -5.68 2.23 -13.90
N PHE A 7 -6.40 1.14 -13.77
CA PHE A 7 -5.93 -0.11 -13.19
C PHE A 7 -6.25 -1.26 -14.14
N TYR A 8 -5.29 -2.17 -14.34
CA TYR A 8 -5.38 -3.22 -15.34
C TYR A 8 -4.91 -4.54 -14.75
N ARG A 9 -5.55 -5.63 -15.19
CA ARG A 9 -5.04 -6.99 -15.01
C ARG A 9 -4.49 -7.51 -16.33
N TYR A 10 -3.29 -8.07 -16.28
CA TYR A 10 -2.70 -8.78 -17.41
C TYR A 10 -2.91 -10.29 -17.29
N ASN A 11 -3.44 -10.92 -18.33
CA ASN A 11 -3.49 -12.38 -18.44
C ASN A 11 -2.21 -12.84 -19.16
N VAL A 12 -1.36 -13.58 -18.44
CA VAL A 12 -0.07 -14.07 -18.97
C VAL A 12 -0.20 -15.15 -20.03
N THR A 13 -1.26 -15.96 -19.98
CA THR A 13 -1.50 -17.05 -20.93
C THR A 13 -2.09 -16.52 -22.23
N GLU A 14 -3.07 -15.63 -22.13
CA GLU A 14 -3.77 -15.06 -23.29
C GLU A 14 -3.07 -13.82 -23.85
N GLN A 15 -2.12 -13.26 -23.10
CA GLN A 15 -1.42 -12.01 -23.42
C GLN A 15 -2.37 -10.81 -23.59
N THR A 16 -3.46 -10.79 -22.84
CA THR A 16 -4.49 -9.75 -22.90
C THR A 16 -4.50 -8.86 -21.66
N TYR A 17 -4.96 -7.62 -21.83
CA TYR A 17 -5.25 -6.71 -20.72
C TYR A 17 -6.76 -6.60 -20.51
N ALA A 18 -7.18 -6.67 -19.26
CA ALA A 18 -8.53 -6.31 -18.84
C ALA A 18 -8.48 -5.04 -17.99
N GLU A 19 -9.27 -4.03 -18.35
CA GLU A 19 -9.45 -2.84 -17.52
C GLU A 19 -10.26 -3.21 -16.28
N LEU A 20 -9.73 -2.85 -15.11
CA LEU A 20 -10.38 -3.01 -13.82
C LEU A 20 -10.92 -1.65 -13.36
N PRO A 21 -11.79 -1.62 -12.33
CA PRO A 21 -12.23 -0.37 -11.73
C PRO A 21 -11.05 0.54 -11.37
N GLU A 22 -11.20 1.82 -11.68
CA GLU A 22 -10.17 2.83 -11.42
C GLU A 22 -9.86 2.94 -9.92
N LEU A 23 -8.59 3.24 -9.61
CA LEU A 23 -8.14 3.64 -8.29
C LEU A 23 -8.98 4.83 -7.77
N LEU A 24 -9.14 4.90 -6.46
CA LEU A 24 -9.98 5.93 -5.81
C LEU A 24 -9.44 7.35 -6.01
N ASP A 25 -8.11 7.50 -6.11
CA ASP A 25 -7.46 8.73 -6.54
C ASP A 25 -6.14 8.40 -7.25
N THR A 26 -5.50 9.42 -7.81
CA THR A 26 -4.28 9.31 -8.59
C THR A 26 -3.10 8.97 -7.67
N PRO A 27 -2.41 7.82 -7.85
CA PRO A 27 -1.19 7.50 -7.15
C PRO A 27 -0.05 8.41 -7.62
N TRP A 28 0.91 8.68 -6.74
CA TRP A 28 2.04 9.56 -7.03
C TRP A 28 3.35 9.02 -6.47
N VAL A 29 4.37 9.87 -6.39
CA VAL A 29 5.64 9.59 -5.69
C VAL A 29 5.37 9.04 -4.29
N GLY A 30 5.99 7.90 -3.97
CA GLY A 30 5.79 7.19 -2.70
C GLY A 30 4.64 6.18 -2.70
N ALA A 31 3.91 6.03 -3.81
CA ALA A 31 2.91 4.98 -3.94
C ALA A 31 3.54 3.60 -3.87
N SER A 32 2.80 2.64 -3.32
CA SER A 32 3.20 1.24 -3.25
C SER A 32 1.96 0.36 -3.33
N MET A 33 2.13 -0.82 -3.91
CA MET A 33 1.09 -1.82 -4.06
C MET A 33 1.62 -3.16 -3.55
N GLU A 34 0.78 -3.90 -2.83
CA GLU A 34 1.13 -5.21 -2.27
C GLU A 34 -0.11 -6.12 -2.29
N THR A 35 0.08 -7.44 -2.30
CA THR A 35 -1.01 -8.41 -2.18
C THR A 35 -0.85 -9.27 -0.95
N ASP A 36 -1.98 -9.65 -0.34
CA ASP A 36 -2.01 -10.70 0.68
C ASP A 36 -2.17 -12.12 0.09
N GLY A 37 -2.22 -12.23 -1.24
CA GLY A 37 -2.53 -13.45 -1.99
C GLY A 37 -4.01 -13.58 -2.37
N SER A 38 -4.90 -12.75 -1.82
CA SER A 38 -6.33 -12.70 -2.15
C SER A 38 -6.72 -11.34 -2.73
N ASP A 39 -6.38 -10.27 -2.01
CA ASP A 39 -6.70 -8.88 -2.33
C ASP A 39 -5.44 -8.06 -2.63
N ILE A 40 -5.65 -6.83 -3.11
CA ILE A 40 -4.56 -5.89 -3.43
C ILE A 40 -4.69 -4.65 -2.57
N PHE A 41 -3.60 -4.24 -1.95
CA PHE A 41 -3.51 -3.08 -1.07
C PHE A 41 -2.66 -2.01 -1.71
N VAL A 42 -3.08 -0.74 -1.60
CA VAL A 42 -2.41 0.39 -2.24
C VAL A 42 -2.22 1.53 -1.25
N LEU A 43 -0.96 1.97 -1.11
CA LEU A 43 -0.61 3.28 -0.58
C LEU A 43 -0.61 4.26 -1.74
N ARG A 44 -1.32 5.38 -1.61
CA ARG A 44 -1.38 6.39 -2.68
C ARG A 44 -0.06 7.15 -2.88
N GLY A 45 0.72 7.34 -1.81
CA GLY A 45 1.85 8.28 -1.80
C GLY A 45 1.39 9.73 -1.79
N ASN A 46 2.16 10.63 -2.43
CA ASN A 46 1.86 12.07 -2.54
C ASN A 46 1.76 12.84 -1.21
N THR A 47 2.45 12.43 -0.15
CA THR A 47 2.25 13.01 1.19
C THR A 47 0.80 12.87 1.67
N SER A 48 0.10 11.80 1.25
CA SER A 48 -1.23 11.44 1.72
C SER A 48 -1.16 10.31 2.75
N THR A 49 -2.24 10.13 3.52
CA THR A 49 -2.48 8.97 4.39
C THR A 49 -3.43 7.94 3.76
N ASP A 50 -3.79 8.13 2.49
CA ASP A 50 -4.74 7.27 1.78
C ASP A 50 -4.22 5.84 1.64
N PHE A 51 -5.03 4.90 2.12
CA PHE A 51 -4.77 3.47 2.06
C PHE A 51 -6.01 2.73 1.58
N TRP A 52 -5.86 1.94 0.53
CA TRP A 52 -6.98 1.32 -0.18
C TRP A 52 -6.81 -0.19 -0.29
N LYS A 53 -7.93 -0.90 -0.40
CA LYS A 53 -7.99 -2.32 -0.76
C LYS A 53 -8.83 -2.49 -2.02
N TYR A 54 -8.32 -3.18 -3.02
CA TYR A 54 -9.12 -3.78 -4.07
C TYR A 54 -9.54 -5.16 -3.62
N ASP A 55 -10.85 -5.34 -3.42
CA ASP A 55 -11.44 -6.64 -3.17
C ASP A 55 -11.59 -7.38 -4.50
N VAL A 56 -10.84 -8.46 -4.69
CA VAL A 56 -10.83 -9.19 -5.96
C VAL A 56 -12.15 -9.92 -6.20
N SER A 57 -12.82 -10.36 -5.12
CA SER A 57 -14.07 -11.09 -5.21
C SER A 57 -15.25 -10.19 -5.57
N GLU A 58 -15.28 -8.98 -4.99
CA GLU A 58 -16.32 -7.98 -5.25
C GLU A 58 -16.01 -7.08 -6.43
N GLN A 59 -14.76 -7.14 -6.94
CA GLN A 59 -14.25 -6.27 -7.99
C GLN A 59 -14.46 -4.79 -7.64
N SER A 60 -14.11 -4.39 -6.42
CA SER A 60 -14.39 -3.05 -5.91
C SER A 60 -13.22 -2.49 -5.09
N TRP A 61 -13.07 -1.17 -5.10
CA TRP A 61 -12.10 -0.48 -4.24
C TRP A 61 -12.78 -0.02 -2.95
N ASN A 62 -12.10 -0.24 -1.83
CA ASN A 62 -12.52 0.16 -0.49
C ASN A 62 -11.47 1.05 0.14
N ASN A 63 -11.90 2.14 0.79
CA ASN A 63 -11.04 2.89 1.69
C ASN A 63 -10.79 2.05 2.95
N LEU A 64 -9.54 1.96 3.37
CA LEU A 64 -9.16 1.41 4.66
C LEU A 64 -8.85 2.53 5.66
N SER A 65 -8.59 2.13 6.90
CA SER A 65 -8.08 3.03 7.93
C SER A 65 -6.82 3.73 7.43
N ALA A 66 -6.84 5.07 7.47
CA ALA A 66 -5.72 5.90 7.06
C ALA A 66 -4.43 5.51 7.80
N THR A 67 -3.29 5.61 7.12
CA THR A 67 -1.98 5.39 7.74
C THR A 67 -1.76 6.36 8.89
N LEU A 68 -0.90 6.00 9.84
CA LEU A 68 -0.59 6.84 11.01
C LEU A 68 0.23 8.10 10.68
N GLY A 69 0.61 8.29 9.42
CA GLY A 69 1.27 9.47 8.91
C GLY A 69 1.41 9.42 7.39
N ASN A 70 1.83 10.55 6.83
CA ASN A 70 1.91 10.72 5.38
C ASN A 70 2.93 9.77 4.75
N ILE A 71 2.56 9.21 3.61
CA ILE A 71 3.45 8.38 2.79
C ILE A 71 4.17 9.28 1.78
N SER A 72 5.49 9.31 1.87
CA SER A 72 6.35 10.14 1.04
C SER A 72 7.27 9.30 0.15
N THR A 73 8.19 9.94 -0.57
CA THR A 73 9.20 9.27 -1.40
C THR A 73 9.91 8.17 -0.61
N GLY A 74 9.98 6.96 -1.17
CA GLY A 74 10.55 5.79 -0.51
C GLY A 74 9.58 5.05 0.42
N GLY A 75 8.31 5.48 0.48
CA GLY A 75 7.25 4.73 1.16
C GLY A 75 7.04 3.36 0.52
N ASN A 76 6.83 2.34 1.34
CA ASN A 76 6.69 0.96 0.87
C ASN A 76 5.81 0.12 1.80
N LEU A 77 5.00 -0.74 1.22
CA LEU A 77 4.13 -1.69 1.90
C LEU A 77 4.59 -3.11 1.60
N VAL A 78 4.69 -3.96 2.62
CA VAL A 78 5.07 -5.38 2.47
C VAL A 78 4.14 -6.28 3.27
N ASN A 79 3.70 -7.38 2.68
CA ASN A 79 2.93 -8.39 3.41
C ASN A 79 3.88 -9.31 4.19
N GLY A 80 3.73 -9.35 5.53
CA GLY A 80 4.53 -10.21 6.39
C GLY A 80 4.10 -11.68 6.42
N GLN A 81 3.03 -12.05 5.70
CA GLN A 81 2.46 -13.41 5.65
C GLN A 81 2.02 -13.94 7.03
N ASN A 82 1.74 -13.03 7.96
CA ASN A 82 1.40 -13.32 9.36
C ASN A 82 0.14 -12.57 9.81
N GLY A 83 -0.71 -12.15 8.87
CA GLY A 83 -1.90 -11.33 9.14
C GLY A 83 -1.62 -9.83 9.28
N TYR A 84 -0.37 -9.40 9.05
CA TYR A 84 0.02 -8.00 9.07
C TYR A 84 0.64 -7.55 7.76
N LEU A 85 0.37 -6.29 7.41
CA LEU A 85 1.12 -5.55 6.40
C LEU A 85 2.06 -4.58 7.13
N TYR A 86 3.29 -4.46 6.67
CA TYR A 86 4.33 -3.63 7.27
C TYR A 86 4.62 -2.42 6.38
N LEU A 87 4.78 -1.26 7.00
CA LEU A 87 4.86 0.03 6.31
C LEU A 87 6.13 0.78 6.69
N LEU A 88 6.91 1.16 5.68
CA LEU A 88 7.88 2.25 5.80
C LEU A 88 7.26 3.52 5.22
N ARG A 89 7.28 4.63 5.98
CA ARG A 89 6.63 5.88 5.54
C ARG A 89 7.45 6.67 4.50
N GLY A 90 8.75 6.39 4.40
CA GLY A 90 9.67 7.12 3.53
C GLY A 90 9.96 8.54 4.04
N GLY A 91 10.36 9.44 3.14
CA GLY A 91 10.54 10.86 3.46
C GLY A 91 11.65 11.17 4.46
N ASN A 92 12.73 10.37 4.48
CA ASN A 92 13.82 10.46 5.47
C ASN A 92 13.37 10.25 6.92
N THR A 93 12.35 9.42 7.14
CA THR A 93 11.93 8.99 8.47
C THR A 93 12.38 7.56 8.75
N ASN A 94 12.40 7.17 10.03
CA ASN A 94 12.63 5.80 10.47
C ASN A 94 11.34 5.11 10.93
N TYR A 95 10.17 5.72 10.66
CA TYR A 95 8.88 5.21 11.11
C TYR A 95 8.58 3.85 10.49
N PHE A 96 8.22 2.91 11.35
CA PHE A 96 7.85 1.56 10.95
C PHE A 96 6.55 1.14 11.63
N ASP A 97 5.47 1.10 10.85
CA ASP A 97 4.16 0.73 11.33
C ASP A 97 3.76 -0.64 10.79
N ARG A 98 2.73 -1.23 11.38
CA ARG A 98 2.01 -2.35 10.75
C ARG A 98 0.51 -2.14 10.77
N TYR A 99 -0.15 -2.75 9.81
CA TYR A 99 -1.59 -2.84 9.71
C TYR A 99 -2.03 -4.25 10.04
N ASN A 100 -2.88 -4.40 11.06
CA ASN A 100 -3.54 -5.64 11.39
C ASN A 100 -4.75 -5.85 10.48
N GLN A 101 -4.72 -6.88 9.64
CA GLN A 101 -5.77 -7.14 8.65
C GLN A 101 -7.08 -7.63 9.29
N THR A 102 -7.01 -8.26 10.47
CA THR A 102 -8.18 -8.72 11.21
C THR A 102 -8.90 -7.58 11.92
N THR A 103 -8.16 -6.75 12.68
CA THR A 103 -8.76 -5.62 13.40
C THR A 103 -8.92 -4.38 12.53
N ARG A 104 -8.34 -4.39 11.32
CA ARG A 104 -8.34 -3.29 10.35
C ARG A 104 -7.76 -1.99 10.90
N ALA A 105 -6.73 -2.10 11.72
CA ALA A 105 -6.13 -0.97 12.43
C ALA A 105 -4.61 -0.95 12.26
N TRP A 106 -4.06 0.26 12.24
CA TRP A 106 -2.62 0.48 12.30
C TRP A 106 -2.14 0.52 13.74
N ASP A 107 -0.92 0.04 13.96
CA ASP A 107 -0.21 0.20 15.22
C ASP A 107 1.30 0.43 14.96
N THR A 108 1.97 1.04 15.94
CA THR A 108 3.41 1.36 15.92
C THR A 108 4.25 0.25 16.55
N SER A 109 3.76 -1.00 16.52
CA SER A 109 4.54 -2.17 16.82
C SER A 109 4.82 -2.88 15.49
N PRO A 110 6.05 -3.27 15.17
CA PRO A 110 7.27 -3.17 15.98
C PRO A 110 7.76 -1.72 16.12
N SER A 111 8.75 -1.51 16.98
CA SER A 111 9.40 -0.21 17.13
C SER A 111 9.98 0.29 15.81
N ASP A 112 10.09 1.61 15.68
CA ASP A 112 10.76 2.28 14.57
C ASP A 112 12.15 1.73 14.29
N LEU A 113 12.60 1.88 13.04
CA LEU A 113 13.90 1.39 12.62
C LEU A 113 15.04 2.10 13.37
N PRO A 114 16.12 1.40 13.72
CA PRO A 114 17.32 2.01 14.30
C PRO A 114 17.91 3.07 13.35
N THR A 115 18.30 4.23 13.90
CA THR A 115 18.88 5.35 13.14
C THR A 115 20.40 5.45 13.25
N THR A 116 21.04 4.63 14.09
CA THR A 116 22.50 4.54 14.22
C THR A 116 23.03 3.29 13.52
N GLY A 117 23.99 3.46 12.61
CA GLY A 117 24.65 2.38 11.88
C GLY A 117 25.58 1.54 12.79
N CYS A 118 26.01 0.37 12.29
CA CYS A 118 27.13 -0.38 12.88
C CYS A 118 28.33 0.56 13.06
N THR A 119 28.76 0.74 14.30
CA THR A 119 30.13 1.16 14.62
C THR A 119 31.05 -0.04 14.57
#